data_AF-A0A919DL62-F1
#
_entry.id   AF-A0A919DL62-F1
#
_cell.length_a   1.000
_cell.length_b   1.000
_cell.length_c   1.000
_cell.angle_alpha   90.00
_cell.angle_beta   90.00
_cell.angle_gamma   90.00
#
_symmetry.space_group_name_H-M   'P 1'
#
loop_
_entity.id
_entity.type
_entity.pdbx_description
1 polymer ?
#
loop_
_entity_poly.entity_id
_entity_poly.type
_entity_poly.pdbx_seq_one_letter_code
_entity_poly.pdbx_strand_id
1 'polypeptide(L)'
;MTTAAHHDPYILPMPTPDTPVVLPHLVLPMHAHINGRYADWIWPLAALTENPSRNKASIRWRQCPVAFRDELRLVAWTMINGELRPTYLAERATRLRARISLSDLTEAVRQWMYLAAWLEERGLTSLAQCTTAVWTAYDQHLLAAGSSRERVLDILGTLTRLWAFDQLSARPAGVSRPPWDELGADDYLPAASSAGGGENTSEPIAEATMGPLLVWALRMVDDLADDILAGHTDTKRLAETGRTIPSTSAGQAALDAYLDPLVAARAPLPAVRLKGREGYGFARYYVGGLTGASRHQVALYVARHGLVAAAAQRPCPLPTPITGRIAGRPWREALDFGETPGLIRLLVTACFIVIAYLTGMQPGENGAELHLMQHSAGSK
;
A
#
# COMPACT_ATOMS: atom_id res chain seq x y z
N MET A 1 -45.12 -24.77 18.45
CA MET A 1 -43.65 -24.72 18.54
C MET A 1 -43.17 -23.72 17.53
N THR A 2 -42.92 -22.48 17.96
CA THR A 2 -42.45 -21.39 17.10
C THR A 2 -40.97 -21.64 16.84
N THR A 3 -40.64 -22.05 15.61
CA THR A 3 -39.26 -22.14 15.14
C THR A 3 -38.62 -20.77 15.29
N ALA A 4 -37.69 -20.64 16.23
CA ALA A 4 -36.84 -19.46 16.35
C ALA A 4 -36.13 -19.28 15.00
N ALA A 5 -36.38 -18.16 14.33
CA ALA A 5 -35.66 -17.81 13.11
C ALA A 5 -34.17 -17.84 13.43
N HIS A 6 -33.43 -18.76 12.81
CA HIS A 6 -31.97 -18.77 12.88
C HIS A 6 -31.49 -17.40 12.41
N HIS A 7 -30.97 -16.59 13.35
CA HIS A 7 -30.37 -15.31 13.02
C HIS A 7 -29.08 -15.60 12.27
N ASP A 8 -29.10 -15.39 10.96
CA ASP A 8 -27.94 -15.59 10.10
C ASP A 8 -26.99 -14.40 10.26
N PRO A 9 -25.79 -14.57 10.86
CA PRO A 9 -24.92 -13.45 11.19
C PRO A 9 -24.33 -12.75 9.96
N TYR A 10 -24.44 -13.37 8.78
CA TYR A 10 -23.96 -12.80 7.52
C TYR A 10 -25.00 -11.91 6.82
N ILE A 11 -26.27 -11.96 7.25
CA ILE A 11 -27.33 -11.11 6.70
C ILE A 11 -27.37 -9.81 7.51
N LEU A 12 -27.01 -8.71 6.86
CA LEU A 12 -27.05 -7.40 7.48
C LEU A 12 -28.49 -6.87 7.59
N PRO A 13 -28.81 -6.09 8.64
CA PRO A 13 -30.12 -5.46 8.78
C PRO A 13 -30.36 -4.43 7.68
N MET A 14 -31.63 -4.11 7.42
CA MET A 14 -32.03 -3.15 6.39
C MET A 14 -31.53 -1.74 6.75
N PRO A 15 -30.71 -1.08 5.89
CA PRO A 15 -30.22 0.27 6.16
C PRO A 15 -31.34 1.30 6.05
N THR A 16 -31.46 2.16 7.07
CA THR A 16 -32.30 3.36 7.00
C THR A 16 -31.62 4.45 6.16
N PRO A 17 -32.36 5.47 5.67
CA PRO A 17 -31.77 6.60 4.94
C PRO A 17 -30.57 7.28 5.63
N ASP A 18 -30.59 7.32 6.98
CA ASP A 18 -29.54 7.91 7.81
C ASP A 18 -28.45 6.92 8.25
N THR A 19 -28.56 5.65 7.88
CA THR A 19 -27.53 4.63 8.19
C THR A 19 -26.21 5.05 7.52
N PRO A 20 -25.07 4.98 8.22
CA PRO A 20 -23.79 5.33 7.61
C PRO A 20 -23.44 4.37 6.47
N VAL A 21 -22.76 4.88 5.44
CA VAL A 21 -22.28 4.06 4.31
C VAL A 21 -21.32 2.98 4.80
N VAL A 22 -20.39 3.35 5.70
CA VAL A 22 -19.49 2.41 6.37
C VAL A 22 -19.89 2.32 7.85
N LEU A 23 -20.18 1.11 8.33
CA LEU A 23 -20.59 0.88 9.71
C LEU A 23 -19.48 1.24 10.71
N PRO A 24 -19.83 1.73 11.93
CA PRO A 24 -18.85 2.26 12.88
C PRO A 24 -17.66 1.35 13.21
N HIS A 25 -17.88 0.03 13.22
CA HIS A 25 -16.84 -0.96 13.52
C HIS A 25 -15.82 -1.18 12.38
N LEU A 26 -16.10 -0.66 11.17
CA LEU A 26 -15.21 -0.71 9.99
C LEU A 26 -14.58 0.64 9.69
N VAL A 27 -15.03 1.71 10.34
CA VAL A 27 -14.53 3.07 10.10
C VAL A 27 -13.13 3.23 10.69
N LEU A 28 -12.20 3.70 9.86
CA LEU A 28 -10.84 4.06 10.29
C LEU A 28 -10.76 5.53 10.74
N PRO A 29 -10.12 5.83 11.89
CA PRO A 29 -10.17 7.14 12.54
C PRO A 29 -9.80 8.34 11.64
N MET A 30 -8.78 8.23 10.80
CA MET A 30 -8.24 9.38 10.07
C MET A 30 -9.26 10.04 9.12
N HIS A 31 -10.19 9.27 8.57
CA HIS A 31 -11.15 9.73 7.57
C HIS A 31 -12.61 9.49 7.99
N ALA A 32 -12.85 9.18 9.26
CA ALA A 32 -14.18 8.93 9.82
C ALA A 32 -15.18 10.05 9.52
N HIS A 33 -14.72 11.32 9.56
CA HIS A 33 -15.52 12.51 9.29
C HIS A 33 -16.01 12.65 7.83
N ILE A 34 -15.49 11.85 6.90
CA ILE A 34 -15.85 11.86 5.48
C ILE A 34 -16.96 10.83 5.18
N ASN A 35 -17.33 9.99 6.15
CA ASN A 35 -18.34 8.95 5.96
C ASN A 35 -19.71 9.57 5.62
N GLY A 36 -20.35 9.05 4.58
CA GLY A 36 -21.67 9.52 4.12
C GLY A 36 -22.82 8.73 4.75
N ARG A 37 -24.04 9.09 4.35
CA ARG A 37 -25.28 8.36 4.69
C ARG A 37 -25.74 7.50 3.51
N TYR A 38 -26.49 6.44 3.82
CA TYR A 38 -27.02 5.51 2.85
C TYR A 38 -27.84 6.23 1.76
N ALA A 39 -28.64 7.24 2.14
CA ALA A 39 -29.43 8.03 1.19
C ALA A 39 -28.63 8.99 0.31
N ASP A 40 -27.35 9.24 0.58
CA ASP A 40 -26.54 10.20 -0.18
C ASP A 40 -26.25 9.75 -1.62
N TRP A 41 -26.27 10.70 -2.55
CA TRP A 41 -25.98 10.47 -3.97
C TRP A 41 -24.54 10.05 -4.27
N ILE A 42 -23.64 10.34 -3.33
CA ILE A 42 -22.22 10.01 -3.41
C ILE A 42 -21.89 9.29 -2.11
N TRP A 43 -21.28 8.12 -2.22
CA TRP A 43 -20.80 7.34 -1.08
C TRP A 43 -19.28 7.42 -1.04
N PRO A 44 -18.70 8.25 -0.15
CA PRO A 44 -17.26 8.32 0.04
C PRO A 44 -16.76 7.05 0.73
N LEU A 45 -15.72 6.43 0.18
CA LEU A 45 -15.10 5.23 0.76
C LEU A 45 -13.82 5.54 1.54
N ALA A 46 -13.54 6.83 1.76
CA ALA A 46 -12.36 7.28 2.49
C ALA A 46 -12.31 6.72 3.92
N ALA A 47 -13.46 6.46 4.54
CA ALA A 47 -13.57 5.87 5.88
C ALA A 47 -13.01 4.44 5.99
N LEU A 48 -12.70 3.77 4.87
CA LEU A 48 -12.09 2.44 4.82
C LEU A 48 -10.57 2.46 4.59
N THR A 49 -9.91 3.63 4.56
CA THR A 49 -8.46 3.76 4.34
C THR A 49 -7.79 4.74 5.29
N GLU A 50 -6.63 4.36 5.82
CA GLU A 50 -5.73 5.27 6.56
C GLU A 50 -4.55 5.76 5.72
N ASN A 51 -4.56 5.52 4.40
CA ASN A 51 -3.52 6.05 3.54
C ASN A 51 -3.86 7.48 3.09
N PRO A 52 -3.15 8.52 3.55
CA PRO A 52 -3.44 9.92 3.21
C PRO A 52 -3.12 10.26 1.75
N SER A 53 -2.30 9.44 1.08
CA SER A 53 -1.89 9.62 -0.31
C SER A 53 -2.76 8.85 -1.30
N ARG A 54 -3.64 7.95 -0.82
CA ARG A 54 -4.52 7.17 -1.69
C ARG A 54 -5.71 8.03 -2.12
N ASN A 55 -6.08 7.92 -3.39
CA ASN A 55 -7.25 8.63 -3.91
C ASN A 55 -8.51 8.23 -3.11
N LYS A 56 -9.27 9.22 -2.66
CA LYS A 56 -10.50 9.04 -1.88
C LYS A 56 -11.62 8.61 -2.83
N ALA A 57 -11.64 7.32 -3.17
CA ALA A 57 -12.63 6.77 -4.07
C ALA A 57 -14.05 6.96 -3.52
N SER A 58 -15.01 7.17 -4.44
CA SER A 58 -16.42 7.33 -4.10
C SER A 58 -17.30 6.66 -5.15
N ILE A 59 -18.39 6.05 -4.70
CA ILE A 59 -19.44 5.53 -5.58
C ILE A 59 -20.42 6.67 -5.88
N ARG A 60 -20.78 6.86 -7.15
CA ARG A 60 -21.68 7.95 -7.59
C ARG A 60 -22.95 7.36 -8.19
N TRP A 61 -24.05 7.44 -7.45
CA TRP A 61 -25.33 6.82 -7.84
C TRP A 61 -26.10 7.56 -8.93
N ARG A 62 -25.67 8.77 -9.29
CA ARG A 62 -26.27 9.55 -10.39
C ARG A 62 -26.16 8.85 -11.75
N GLN A 63 -25.14 8.02 -11.94
CA GLN A 63 -24.91 7.26 -13.18
C GLN A 63 -25.70 5.95 -13.21
N CYS A 64 -26.33 5.55 -12.10
CA CYS A 64 -27.11 4.34 -12.04
C CYS A 64 -28.53 4.59 -12.57
N PRO A 65 -29.00 3.74 -13.51
CA PRO A 65 -30.41 3.65 -13.91
C PRO A 65 -31.36 3.69 -12.72
N VAL A 66 -32.47 4.42 -12.87
CA VAL A 66 -33.41 4.67 -11.77
C VAL A 66 -34.02 3.36 -11.27
N ALA A 67 -34.38 2.45 -12.19
CA ALA A 67 -35.03 1.19 -11.86
C ALA A 67 -34.17 0.27 -10.97
N PHE A 68 -32.85 0.31 -11.15
CA PHE A 68 -31.91 -0.60 -10.46
C PHE A 68 -31.22 0.04 -9.26
N ARG A 69 -31.39 1.35 -9.04
CA ARG A 69 -30.59 2.11 -8.07
C ARG A 69 -30.73 1.59 -6.65
N ASP A 70 -31.95 1.31 -6.21
CA ASP A 70 -32.18 0.89 -4.82
C ASP A 70 -31.70 -0.55 -4.58
N GLU A 71 -31.89 -1.44 -5.56
CA GLU A 71 -31.37 -2.81 -5.50
C GLU A 71 -29.83 -2.80 -5.47
N LEU A 72 -29.17 -2.07 -6.36
CA LEU A 72 -27.70 -1.99 -6.40
C LEU A 72 -27.11 -1.28 -5.19
N ARG A 73 -27.78 -0.27 -4.64
CA ARG A 73 -27.37 0.35 -3.37
C ARG A 73 -27.36 -0.65 -2.25
N LEU A 74 -28.42 -1.45 -2.13
CA LEU A 74 -28.51 -2.43 -1.05
C LEU A 74 -27.41 -3.47 -1.16
N VAL A 75 -27.19 -4.04 -2.35
CA VAL A 75 -26.10 -5.01 -2.59
C VAL A 75 -24.74 -4.37 -2.31
N ALA A 76 -24.49 -3.15 -2.82
CA ALA A 76 -23.21 -2.46 -2.59
C ALA A 76 -22.97 -2.17 -1.11
N TRP A 77 -24.00 -1.74 -0.37
CA TRP A 77 -23.91 -1.52 1.07
C TRP A 77 -23.65 -2.82 1.83
N THR A 78 -24.30 -3.91 1.41
CA THR A 78 -24.05 -5.26 1.94
C THR A 78 -22.61 -5.71 1.67
N MET A 79 -22.07 -5.45 0.48
CA MET A 79 -20.68 -5.77 0.14
C MET A 79 -19.66 -4.93 0.93
N ILE A 80 -19.96 -3.64 1.20
CA ILE A 80 -19.09 -2.75 1.98
C ILE A 80 -18.99 -3.20 3.44
N ASN A 81 -20.12 -3.62 4.01
CA ASN A 81 -20.24 -3.83 5.46
C ASN A 81 -20.28 -5.29 5.90
N GLY A 82 -20.48 -6.21 4.95
CA GLY A 82 -20.62 -7.63 5.19
C GLY A 82 -19.39 -8.42 4.75
N GLU A 83 -19.52 -9.73 4.83
CA GLU A 83 -18.51 -10.68 4.35
C GLU A 83 -19.21 -11.90 3.76
N LEU A 84 -18.56 -12.54 2.79
CA LEU A 84 -19.08 -13.78 2.21
C LEU A 84 -18.96 -14.93 3.21
N ARG A 85 -19.92 -15.86 3.17
CA ARG A 85 -19.91 -17.05 4.03
C ARG A 85 -18.63 -17.88 3.79
N PRO A 86 -18.02 -18.47 4.82
CA PRO A 86 -16.86 -19.35 4.65
C PRO A 86 -17.12 -20.53 3.71
N THR A 87 -18.36 -21.07 3.68
CA THR A 87 -18.76 -22.14 2.76
C THR A 87 -18.66 -21.70 1.30
N TYR A 88 -19.05 -20.47 0.99
CA TYR A 88 -18.94 -19.87 -0.34
C TYR A 88 -17.49 -19.74 -0.81
N LEU A 89 -16.58 -19.44 0.13
CA LEU A 89 -15.14 -19.28 -0.13
C LEU A 89 -14.45 -20.63 -0.30
N ALA A 90 -14.83 -21.63 0.52
CA ALA A 90 -14.25 -22.97 0.48
C ALA A 90 -14.53 -23.69 -0.85
N GLU A 91 -15.74 -23.52 -1.40
CA GLU A 91 -16.10 -24.07 -2.72
C GLU A 91 -15.34 -23.43 -3.89
N ARG A 92 -14.82 -22.21 -3.70
CA ARG A 92 -14.31 -21.34 -4.78
C ARG A 92 -12.82 -21.01 -4.63
N ALA A 93 -12.06 -21.95 -4.05
CA ALA A 93 -10.62 -21.88 -3.80
C ALA A 93 -9.90 -20.81 -4.64
N THR A 94 -9.34 -19.82 -3.94
CA THR A 94 -8.59 -18.64 -4.42
C THR A 94 -9.31 -17.56 -5.26
N ARG A 95 -10.52 -17.75 -5.80
CA ARG A 95 -11.13 -16.75 -6.73
C ARG A 95 -11.93 -15.63 -6.07
N LEU A 96 -12.51 -15.87 -4.89
CA LEU A 96 -13.26 -14.87 -4.14
C LEU A 96 -12.61 -14.67 -2.77
N ARG A 97 -12.33 -13.40 -2.42
CA ARG A 97 -11.84 -13.00 -1.10
C ARG A 97 -13.02 -12.60 -0.21
N ALA A 98 -12.93 -12.89 1.09
CA ALA A 98 -13.95 -12.54 2.09
C ALA A 98 -14.22 -11.03 2.14
N ARG A 99 -13.15 -10.22 2.05
CA ARG A 99 -13.17 -8.77 1.86
C ARG A 99 -12.30 -8.40 0.66
N ILE A 100 -12.70 -7.34 -0.04
CA ILE A 100 -12.03 -6.86 -1.25
C ILE A 100 -11.32 -5.53 -1.01
N SER A 101 -10.35 -5.23 -1.88
CA SER A 101 -9.68 -3.94 -1.85
C SER A 101 -10.64 -2.82 -2.28
N LEU A 102 -10.33 -1.57 -1.93
CA LEU A 102 -11.17 -0.41 -2.31
C LEU A 102 -11.29 -0.21 -3.82
N SER A 103 -10.23 -0.51 -4.58
CA SER A 103 -10.25 -0.45 -6.04
C SER A 103 -11.22 -1.48 -6.60
N ASP A 104 -11.13 -2.73 -6.14
CA ASP A 104 -11.98 -3.81 -6.62
C ASP A 104 -13.45 -3.56 -6.26
N LEU A 105 -13.71 -2.95 -5.10
CA LEU A 105 -15.04 -2.56 -4.67
C LEU A 105 -15.66 -1.55 -5.63
N THR A 106 -14.91 -0.48 -5.93
CA THR A 106 -15.40 0.56 -6.84
C THR A 106 -15.57 0.05 -8.27
N GLU A 107 -14.69 -0.85 -8.70
CA GLU A 107 -14.76 -1.48 -10.01
C GLU A 107 -15.95 -2.43 -10.11
N ALA A 108 -16.21 -3.23 -9.08
CA ALA A 108 -17.38 -4.12 -9.03
C ALA A 108 -18.69 -3.33 -9.16
N VAL A 109 -18.87 -2.28 -8.35
CA VAL A 109 -20.07 -1.43 -8.44
C VAL A 109 -20.19 -0.75 -9.80
N ARG A 110 -19.07 -0.32 -10.40
CA ARG A 110 -19.06 0.24 -11.76
C ARG A 110 -19.53 -0.78 -12.80
N GLN A 111 -19.06 -2.03 -12.72
CA GLN A 111 -19.52 -3.11 -13.60
C GLN A 111 -21.01 -3.41 -13.42
N TRP A 112 -21.51 -3.35 -12.19
CA TRP A 112 -22.95 -3.53 -11.94
C TRP A 112 -23.80 -2.40 -12.53
N MET A 113 -23.28 -1.16 -12.52
CA MET A 113 -23.95 -0.04 -13.19
C MET A 113 -23.97 -0.20 -14.72
N TYR A 114 -22.91 -0.76 -15.33
CA TYR A 114 -22.94 -1.07 -16.77
C TYR A 114 -23.93 -2.18 -17.10
N LEU A 115 -23.99 -3.23 -16.29
CA LEU A 115 -25.04 -4.24 -16.42
C LEU A 115 -26.43 -3.60 -16.34
N ALA A 116 -26.68 -2.78 -15.31
CA ALA A 116 -27.97 -2.11 -15.15
C ALA A 116 -28.34 -1.23 -16.35
N ALA A 117 -27.39 -0.50 -16.93
CA ALA A 117 -27.63 0.30 -18.13
C ALA A 117 -28.01 -0.58 -19.32
N TRP A 118 -27.29 -1.68 -19.52
CA TRP A 118 -27.57 -2.66 -20.58
C TRP A 118 -28.94 -3.36 -20.42
N LEU A 119 -29.36 -3.60 -19.16
CA LEU A 119 -30.68 -4.14 -18.83
C LEU A 119 -31.79 -3.13 -19.10
N GLU A 120 -31.59 -1.86 -18.72
CA GLU A 120 -32.55 -0.76 -18.97
C GLU A 120 -32.77 -0.54 -20.47
N GLU A 121 -31.71 -0.60 -21.28
CA GLU A 121 -31.81 -0.55 -22.76
C GLU A 121 -32.69 -1.67 -23.34
N ARG A 122 -32.85 -2.79 -22.63
CA ARG A 122 -33.68 -3.95 -23.01
C ARG A 122 -35.05 -3.94 -22.34
N GLY A 123 -35.40 -2.87 -21.62
CA GLY A 123 -36.68 -2.71 -20.95
C GLY A 123 -36.83 -3.56 -19.67
N LEU A 124 -35.73 -4.09 -19.13
CA LEU A 124 -35.74 -4.78 -17.84
C LEU A 124 -35.62 -3.74 -16.71
N THR A 125 -36.30 -3.99 -15.60
CA THR A 125 -36.47 -3.01 -14.51
C THR A 125 -36.09 -3.54 -13.13
N SER A 126 -35.68 -4.81 -13.01
CA SER A 126 -35.22 -5.40 -11.75
C SER A 126 -34.15 -6.46 -12.00
N LEU A 127 -33.20 -6.57 -11.08
CA LEU A 127 -32.16 -7.60 -11.12
C LEU A 127 -32.74 -9.01 -10.99
N ALA A 128 -33.96 -9.17 -10.45
CA ALA A 128 -34.71 -10.43 -10.43
C ALA A 128 -34.91 -11.03 -11.83
N GLN A 129 -34.94 -10.16 -12.86
CA GLN A 129 -35.15 -10.56 -14.24
C GLN A 129 -33.85 -11.05 -14.91
N CYS A 130 -32.70 -10.98 -14.23
CA CYS A 130 -31.43 -11.54 -14.70
C CYS A 130 -31.48 -13.07 -14.62
N THR A 131 -32.18 -13.70 -15.55
CA THR A 131 -32.21 -15.17 -15.72
C THR A 131 -30.95 -15.67 -16.42
N THR A 132 -30.76 -16.98 -16.48
CA THR A 132 -29.65 -17.61 -17.23
C THR A 132 -29.57 -17.14 -18.69
N ALA A 133 -30.73 -16.88 -19.33
CA ALA A 133 -30.78 -16.36 -20.69
C ALA A 133 -30.24 -14.92 -20.79
N VAL A 134 -30.54 -14.08 -19.78
CA VAL A 134 -30.02 -12.71 -19.70
C VAL A 134 -28.52 -12.72 -19.43
N TRP A 135 -28.03 -13.60 -18.55
CA TRP A 135 -26.59 -13.77 -18.33
C TRP A 135 -25.84 -14.17 -19.59
N THR A 136 -26.38 -15.14 -20.34
CA THR A 136 -25.78 -15.60 -21.60
C THR A 136 -25.77 -14.48 -22.65
N ALA A 137 -26.85 -13.70 -22.74
CA ALA A 137 -26.91 -12.56 -23.66
C ALA A 137 -25.95 -11.41 -23.25
N TYR A 138 -25.76 -11.18 -21.95
CA TYR A 138 -24.80 -10.20 -21.46
C TYR A 138 -23.35 -10.66 -21.72
N ASP A 139 -23.06 -11.93 -21.50
CA ASP A 139 -21.76 -12.52 -21.84
C ASP A 139 -21.43 -12.35 -23.34
N GLN A 140 -22.36 -12.70 -24.23
CA GLN A 140 -22.20 -12.47 -25.67
C GLN A 140 -21.95 -10.98 -26.01
N HIS A 141 -22.59 -10.07 -25.27
CA HIS A 141 -22.33 -8.64 -25.41
C HIS A 141 -20.90 -8.26 -24.98
N LEU A 142 -20.39 -8.84 -23.88
CA LEU A 142 -18.99 -8.64 -23.44
C LEU A 142 -17.99 -9.18 -24.45
N LEU A 143 -18.26 -10.36 -25.03
CA LEU A 143 -17.42 -10.96 -26.07
C LEU A 143 -17.42 -10.10 -27.35
N ALA A 144 -18.59 -9.59 -27.76
CA ALA A 144 -18.71 -8.72 -28.93
C ALA A 144 -17.99 -7.37 -28.77
N ALA A 145 -17.81 -6.90 -27.53
CA ALA A 145 -17.06 -5.67 -27.24
C ALA A 145 -15.54 -5.81 -27.48
N GLY A 146 -15.02 -7.01 -27.76
CA GLY A 146 -13.61 -7.23 -28.08
C GLY A 146 -12.65 -7.06 -26.88
N SER A 147 -13.16 -7.26 -25.66
CA SER A 147 -12.33 -7.19 -24.44
C SER A 147 -11.36 -8.38 -24.35
N SER A 148 -10.20 -8.17 -23.72
CA SER A 148 -9.23 -9.25 -23.44
C SER A 148 -9.82 -10.32 -22.52
N ARG A 149 -9.34 -11.58 -22.64
CA ARG A 149 -9.77 -12.72 -21.79
C ARG A 149 -9.75 -12.42 -20.29
N GLU A 150 -8.64 -11.86 -19.80
CA GLU A 150 -8.46 -11.48 -18.39
C GLU A 150 -9.52 -10.46 -17.94
N ARG A 151 -9.71 -9.39 -18.72
CA ARG A 151 -10.72 -8.38 -18.45
C ARG A 151 -12.14 -8.97 -18.39
N VAL A 152 -12.48 -9.90 -19.28
CA VAL A 152 -13.80 -10.57 -19.24
C VAL A 152 -13.91 -11.41 -17.96
N LEU A 153 -12.88 -12.18 -17.62
CA LEU A 153 -12.83 -12.97 -16.39
C LEU A 153 -13.05 -12.10 -15.13
N ASP A 154 -12.40 -10.94 -15.06
CA ASP A 154 -12.60 -9.98 -13.97
C ASP A 154 -14.06 -9.51 -13.89
N ILE A 155 -14.65 -9.15 -15.04
CA ILE A 155 -16.06 -8.72 -15.11
C ILE A 155 -16.96 -9.86 -14.62
N LEU A 156 -16.78 -11.09 -15.11
CA LEU A 156 -17.56 -12.26 -14.66
C LEU A 156 -17.44 -12.45 -13.15
N GLY A 157 -16.24 -12.27 -12.58
CA GLY A 157 -16.01 -12.28 -11.14
C GLY A 157 -16.79 -11.20 -10.38
N THR A 158 -16.87 -9.98 -10.91
CA THR A 158 -17.70 -8.91 -10.32
C THR A 158 -19.19 -9.24 -10.35
N LEU A 159 -19.68 -9.89 -11.41
CA LEU A 159 -21.08 -10.30 -11.54
C LEU A 159 -21.44 -11.47 -10.61
N THR A 160 -20.52 -12.40 -10.42
CA THR A 160 -20.67 -13.45 -9.40
C THR A 160 -20.77 -12.85 -8.01
N ARG A 161 -20.03 -11.76 -7.72
CA ARG A 161 -20.16 -11.03 -6.45
C ARG A 161 -21.51 -10.34 -6.30
N LEU A 162 -22.07 -9.77 -7.36
CA LEU A 162 -23.42 -9.18 -7.33
C LEU A 162 -24.44 -10.21 -6.83
N TRP A 163 -24.44 -11.39 -7.46
CA TRP A 163 -25.30 -12.49 -7.02
C TRP A 163 -25.01 -12.93 -5.58
N ALA A 164 -23.75 -13.14 -5.22
CA ALA A 164 -23.37 -13.64 -3.90
C ALA A 164 -23.79 -12.67 -2.77
N PHE A 165 -23.62 -11.36 -2.96
CA PHE A 165 -24.02 -10.36 -1.97
C PHE A 165 -25.51 -10.05 -1.99
N ASP A 166 -26.20 -10.21 -3.12
CA ASP A 166 -27.68 -10.13 -3.16
C ASP A 166 -28.32 -11.14 -2.21
N GLN A 167 -27.79 -12.37 -2.15
CA GLN A 167 -28.26 -13.41 -1.22
C GLN A 167 -28.03 -13.07 0.27
N LEU A 168 -27.15 -12.11 0.56
CA LEU A 168 -26.82 -11.66 1.92
C LEU A 168 -27.47 -10.30 2.25
N SER A 169 -28.17 -9.69 1.30
CA SER A 169 -28.88 -8.44 1.52
C SER A 169 -30.14 -8.66 2.36
N ALA A 170 -30.53 -7.65 3.12
CA ALA A 170 -31.74 -7.68 3.96
C ALA A 170 -33.03 -7.94 3.14
N ARG A 171 -33.00 -7.57 1.86
CA ARG A 171 -34.08 -7.78 0.89
C ARG A 171 -33.44 -8.11 -0.47
N PRO A 172 -33.09 -9.39 -0.70
CA PRO A 172 -32.51 -9.81 -1.98
C PRO A 172 -33.44 -9.42 -3.13
N ALA A 173 -32.87 -8.87 -4.20
CA ALA A 173 -33.59 -8.64 -5.45
C ALA A 173 -33.95 -9.97 -6.13
N GLY A 174 -33.19 -11.05 -5.86
CA GLY A 174 -33.44 -12.37 -6.42
C GLY A 174 -32.68 -12.59 -7.72
N VAL A 175 -31.46 -12.06 -7.80
CA VAL A 175 -30.57 -12.26 -8.95
C VAL A 175 -30.32 -13.76 -9.12
N SER A 176 -30.44 -14.28 -10.35
CA SER A 176 -30.13 -15.69 -10.58
C SER A 176 -28.63 -15.93 -10.56
N ARG A 177 -28.23 -17.13 -10.14
CA ARG A 177 -26.82 -17.55 -10.14
C ARG A 177 -26.25 -17.49 -11.56
N PRO A 178 -25.11 -16.82 -11.79
CA PRO A 178 -24.50 -16.78 -13.11
C PRO A 178 -24.02 -18.16 -13.56
N PRO A 179 -24.18 -18.52 -14.85
CA PRO A 179 -23.89 -19.87 -15.33
C PRO A 179 -22.40 -20.22 -15.29
N TRP A 180 -21.49 -19.26 -15.49
CA TRP A 180 -20.05 -19.47 -15.38
C TRP A 180 -19.56 -19.79 -13.96
N ASP A 181 -20.34 -19.47 -12.93
CA ASP A 181 -20.02 -19.88 -11.55
C ASP A 181 -20.37 -21.36 -11.29
N GLU A 182 -21.32 -21.92 -12.04
CA GLU A 182 -21.73 -23.32 -11.92
C GLU A 182 -20.99 -24.23 -12.91
N LEU A 183 -20.90 -23.81 -14.18
CA LEU A 183 -20.36 -24.60 -15.28
C LEU A 183 -18.85 -24.38 -15.50
N GLY A 184 -18.28 -23.36 -14.85
CA GLY A 184 -16.91 -22.89 -15.09
C GLY A 184 -16.88 -21.73 -16.08
N ALA A 185 -15.87 -20.86 -15.93
CA ALA A 185 -15.79 -19.62 -16.69
C ALA A 185 -15.22 -19.79 -18.11
N ASP A 186 -14.50 -20.87 -18.41
CA ASP A 186 -13.71 -20.97 -19.63
C ASP A 186 -14.54 -20.86 -20.93
N ASP A 187 -15.76 -21.40 -20.94
CA ASP A 187 -16.69 -21.33 -22.08
C ASP A 187 -17.32 -19.94 -22.28
N TYR A 188 -17.21 -19.06 -21.28
CA TYR A 188 -17.73 -17.69 -21.26
C TYR A 188 -16.60 -16.66 -21.48
N LEU A 189 -15.44 -17.13 -21.94
CA LEU A 189 -14.27 -16.29 -22.13
C LEU A 189 -13.87 -16.26 -23.61
N PRO A 190 -13.32 -15.13 -24.11
CA PRO A 190 -12.71 -15.07 -25.43
C PRO A 190 -11.71 -16.21 -25.62
N ALA A 191 -11.65 -16.77 -26.83
CA ALA A 191 -10.74 -17.85 -27.17
C ALA A 191 -9.32 -17.54 -26.66
N ALA A 192 -8.71 -18.49 -25.98
CA ALA A 192 -7.35 -18.33 -25.50
C ALA A 192 -6.43 -18.11 -26.71
N SER A 193 -5.89 -16.91 -26.86
CA SER A 193 -4.80 -16.66 -27.78
C SER A 193 -3.65 -17.60 -27.39
N SER A 194 -3.08 -18.34 -28.35
CA SER A 194 -1.88 -19.15 -28.14
C SER A 194 -0.65 -18.34 -27.70
N ALA A 195 -0.74 -17.01 -27.73
CA ALA A 195 0.04 -16.10 -26.91
C ALA A 195 -0.60 -16.01 -25.51
N GLY A 196 -0.27 -16.98 -24.65
CA GLY A 196 -0.81 -17.10 -23.31
C GLY A 196 -0.66 -15.79 -22.52
N GLY A 197 -1.80 -15.17 -22.21
CA GLY A 197 -1.92 -14.20 -21.14
C GLY A 197 -1.74 -14.94 -19.82
N GLY A 198 -0.48 -15.18 -19.44
CA GLY A 198 -0.14 -15.49 -18.07
C GLY A 198 -0.31 -14.23 -17.22
N GLU A 199 -0.68 -14.43 -15.97
CA GLU A 199 -0.84 -13.52 -14.82
C GLU A 199 0.37 -12.59 -14.55
N ASN A 200 1.37 -12.59 -15.43
CA ASN A 200 2.56 -11.74 -15.44
C ASN A 200 2.76 -11.13 -16.85
N THR A 201 1.94 -10.15 -17.22
CA THR A 201 2.07 -9.39 -18.48
C THR A 201 3.27 -8.44 -18.51
N SER A 202 3.95 -8.25 -17.38
CA SER A 202 5.28 -7.64 -17.38
C SER A 202 6.27 -8.69 -17.82
N GLU A 203 6.98 -8.44 -18.92
CA GLU A 203 8.08 -9.28 -19.36
C GLU A 203 8.97 -9.60 -18.14
N PRO A 204 9.18 -10.88 -17.79
CA PRO A 204 10.02 -11.23 -16.67
C PRO A 204 11.35 -10.50 -16.83
N ILE A 205 11.85 -9.91 -15.74
CA ILE A 205 13.17 -9.29 -15.75
C ILE A 205 14.12 -10.33 -16.33
N ALA A 206 14.74 -10.01 -17.46
CA ALA A 206 15.60 -10.95 -18.18
C ALA A 206 16.55 -11.65 -17.19
N GLU A 207 16.75 -12.96 -17.32
CA GLU A 207 17.56 -13.73 -16.37
C GLU A 207 18.96 -13.13 -16.17
N ALA A 208 19.53 -12.57 -17.24
CA ALA A 208 20.79 -11.84 -17.24
C ALA A 208 20.82 -10.61 -16.29
N THR A 209 19.65 -10.06 -15.96
CA THR A 209 19.46 -8.94 -15.02
C THR A 209 19.00 -9.44 -13.66
N MET A 210 18.05 -10.38 -13.61
CA MET A 210 17.47 -10.88 -12.35
C MET A 210 18.50 -11.68 -11.54
N GLY A 211 19.31 -12.51 -12.19
CA GLY A 211 20.35 -13.30 -11.53
C GLY A 211 21.34 -12.44 -10.75
N PRO A 212 22.03 -11.47 -11.39
CA PRO A 212 22.92 -10.55 -10.69
C PRO A 212 22.22 -9.71 -9.61
N LEU A 213 20.98 -9.26 -9.87
CA LEU A 213 20.21 -8.49 -8.90
C LEU A 213 19.94 -9.30 -7.62
N LEU A 214 19.50 -10.56 -7.77
CA LEU A 214 19.24 -11.44 -6.64
C LEU A 214 20.52 -11.78 -5.87
N VAL A 215 21.63 -12.04 -6.57
CA VAL A 215 22.94 -12.27 -5.94
C VAL A 215 23.36 -11.07 -5.08
N TRP A 216 23.16 -9.85 -5.58
CA TRP A 216 23.47 -8.64 -4.81
C TRP A 216 22.47 -8.36 -3.69
N ALA A 217 21.19 -8.70 -3.88
CA ALA A 217 20.18 -8.58 -2.84
C ALA A 217 20.49 -9.54 -1.67
N LEU A 218 20.78 -10.81 -1.96
CA LEU A 218 21.20 -11.79 -0.95
C LEU A 218 22.47 -11.33 -0.24
N ARG A 219 23.49 -10.86 -0.97
CA ARG A 219 24.71 -10.32 -0.37
C ARG A 219 24.46 -9.14 0.58
N MET A 220 23.57 -8.23 0.21
CA MET A 220 23.18 -7.10 1.07
C MET A 220 22.53 -7.58 2.36
N VAL A 221 21.74 -8.66 2.31
CA VAL A 221 21.03 -9.22 3.47
C VAL A 221 21.96 -10.09 4.32
N ASP A 222 22.72 -10.99 3.71
CA ASP A 222 23.50 -12.00 4.42
C ASP A 222 24.86 -11.47 4.90
N ASP A 223 25.55 -10.67 4.07
CA ASP A 223 26.94 -10.26 4.36
C ASP A 223 27.04 -8.85 4.95
N LEU A 224 26.07 -7.95 4.66
CA LEU A 224 26.20 -6.50 4.91
C LEU A 224 25.17 -5.93 5.89
N ALA A 225 24.11 -6.67 6.22
CA ALA A 225 22.99 -6.15 6.99
C ALA A 225 23.39 -5.68 8.40
N ASP A 226 24.24 -6.44 9.09
CA ASP A 226 24.68 -6.14 10.45
C ASP A 226 25.38 -4.79 10.53
N ASP A 227 26.31 -4.52 9.61
CA ASP A 227 27.03 -3.25 9.52
C ASP A 227 26.04 -2.09 9.27
N ILE A 228 25.09 -2.26 8.35
CA ILE A 228 24.10 -1.24 7.97
C ILE A 228 23.17 -0.93 9.14
N LEU A 229 22.68 -1.95 9.86
CA LEU A 229 21.80 -1.80 11.01
C LEU A 229 22.53 -1.15 12.19
N ALA A 230 23.78 -1.55 12.44
CA ALA A 230 24.62 -0.96 13.47
C ALA A 230 24.92 0.52 13.15
N GLY A 231 25.28 0.83 11.90
CA GLY A 231 25.49 2.21 11.46
C GLY A 231 24.24 3.07 11.57
N HIS A 232 23.06 2.50 11.30
CA HIS A 232 21.78 3.20 11.48
C HIS A 232 21.48 3.51 12.94
N THR A 233 21.82 2.57 13.83
CA THR A 233 21.69 2.75 15.28
C THR A 233 22.60 3.86 15.76
N ASP A 234 23.87 3.89 15.32
CA ASP A 234 24.81 4.96 15.67
C ASP A 234 24.38 6.32 15.12
N THR A 235 23.86 6.37 13.88
CA THR A 235 23.32 7.60 13.29
C THR A 235 22.15 8.13 14.10
N LYS A 236 21.19 7.27 14.48
CA LYS A 236 20.06 7.63 15.34
C LYS A 236 20.54 8.14 16.70
N ARG A 237 21.47 7.42 17.33
CA ARG A 237 22.04 7.79 18.62
C ARG A 237 22.69 9.17 18.56
N LEU A 238 23.62 9.40 17.64
CA LEU A 238 24.29 10.69 17.46
C LEU A 238 23.30 11.83 17.15
N ALA A 239 22.31 11.57 16.29
CA ALA A 239 21.31 12.57 15.96
C ALA A 239 20.44 12.94 17.18
N GLU A 240 20.06 11.96 17.99
CA GLU A 240 19.20 12.17 19.16
C GLU A 240 19.96 12.83 20.31
N THR A 241 21.19 12.38 20.56
CA THR A 241 22.15 13.02 21.47
C THR A 241 22.33 14.50 21.09
N GLY A 242 22.61 14.78 19.82
CA GLY A 242 22.75 16.16 19.33
C GLY A 242 21.45 16.98 19.40
N ARG A 243 20.26 16.36 19.53
CA ARG A 243 18.99 17.08 19.69
C ARG A 243 18.66 17.40 21.14
N THR A 244 18.98 16.50 22.06
CA THR A 244 18.43 16.49 23.43
C THR A 244 19.40 17.00 24.49
N ILE A 245 20.71 17.00 24.21
CA ILE A 245 21.71 17.45 25.18
C ILE A 245 21.50 18.93 25.57
N PRO A 246 21.51 19.27 26.88
CA PRO A 246 21.49 20.65 27.35
C PRO A 246 22.83 21.35 27.09
N SER A 247 22.82 22.68 27.01
CA SER A 247 24.05 23.46 26.87
C SER A 247 24.94 23.29 28.11
N THR A 248 26.16 22.80 27.92
CA THR A 248 27.15 22.65 29.00
C THR A 248 28.47 23.30 28.62
N SER A 249 29.26 23.74 29.59
CA SER A 249 30.61 24.28 29.36
C SER A 249 31.54 23.23 28.75
N ALA A 250 31.43 21.96 29.20
CA ALA A 250 32.17 20.84 28.63
C ALA A 250 31.84 20.60 27.15
N GLY A 251 30.55 20.62 26.79
CA GLY A 251 30.11 20.51 25.39
C GLY A 251 30.60 21.69 24.52
N GLN A 252 30.64 22.91 25.07
CA GLN A 252 31.21 24.06 24.36
C GLN A 252 32.72 23.88 24.12
N ALA A 253 33.47 23.51 25.16
CA ALA A 253 34.92 23.31 25.05
C ALA A 253 35.27 22.20 24.06
N ALA A 254 34.50 21.10 24.03
CA ALA A 254 34.67 20.03 23.06
C ALA A 254 34.31 20.45 21.63
N LEU A 255 33.30 21.32 21.46
CA LEU A 255 32.93 21.90 20.16
C LEU A 255 34.05 22.79 19.62
N ASP A 256 34.55 23.70 20.44
CA ASP A 256 35.63 24.63 20.09
C ASP A 256 36.90 23.83 19.76
N ALA A 257 37.29 22.85 20.61
CA ALA A 257 38.44 21.99 20.35
C ALA A 257 38.34 21.19 19.04
N TYR A 258 37.13 20.82 18.62
CA TYR A 258 36.92 20.09 17.36
C TYR A 258 36.90 21.00 16.13
N LEU A 259 36.23 22.16 16.20
CA LEU A 259 36.01 23.04 15.05
C LEU A 259 37.08 24.11 14.87
N ASP A 260 37.67 24.64 15.95
CA ASP A 260 38.66 25.73 15.86
C ASP A 260 39.87 25.37 14.99
N PRO A 261 40.46 24.17 15.08
CA PRO A 261 41.56 23.78 14.19
C PRO A 261 41.12 23.75 12.71
N LEU A 262 39.89 23.30 12.43
CA LEU A 262 39.35 23.23 11.08
C LEU A 262 39.08 24.63 10.51
N VAL A 263 38.52 25.52 11.32
CA VAL A 263 38.25 26.92 10.94
C VAL A 263 39.56 27.68 10.74
N ALA A 264 40.54 27.55 11.64
CA ALA A 264 41.83 28.20 11.53
C ALA A 264 42.61 27.76 10.28
N ALA A 265 42.58 26.45 9.97
CA ALA A 265 43.21 25.89 8.78
C ALA A 265 42.41 26.10 7.49
N ARG A 266 41.19 26.68 7.56
CA ARG A 266 40.23 26.74 6.44
C ARG A 266 39.99 25.37 5.79
N ALA A 267 40.01 24.31 6.60
CA ALA A 267 39.78 22.94 6.16
C ALA A 267 38.28 22.69 5.89
N PRO A 268 37.93 21.71 5.04
CA PRO A 268 36.54 21.30 4.87
C PRO A 268 35.88 20.92 6.20
N LEU A 269 34.62 21.33 6.38
CA LEU A 269 33.84 21.09 7.59
C LEU A 269 32.92 19.88 7.43
N PRO A 270 32.58 19.17 8.53
CA PRO A 270 31.63 18.05 8.48
C PRO A 270 30.33 18.44 7.79
N ALA A 271 29.99 17.74 6.71
CA ALA A 271 28.91 18.12 5.83
C ALA A 271 28.01 16.92 5.49
N VAL A 272 26.72 17.20 5.33
CA VAL A 272 25.71 16.22 4.88
C VAL A 272 24.96 16.78 3.69
N ARG A 273 24.57 15.90 2.77
CA ARG A 273 23.80 16.29 1.59
C ARG A 273 22.41 16.78 2.00
N LEU A 274 21.98 17.92 1.47
CA LEU A 274 20.67 18.49 1.76
C LEU A 274 19.58 17.75 0.97
N LYS A 275 18.49 17.37 1.64
CA LYS A 275 17.37 16.69 1.01
C LYS A 275 16.62 17.67 0.07
N GLY A 276 16.50 17.32 -1.20
CA GLY A 276 15.71 18.08 -2.19
C GLY A 276 16.40 19.34 -2.75
N ARG A 277 17.71 19.52 -2.52
CA ARG A 277 18.51 20.60 -3.10
C ARG A 277 19.86 20.05 -3.58
N GLU A 278 20.41 20.62 -4.64
CA GLU A 278 21.80 20.42 -4.99
C GLU A 278 22.67 21.23 -4.01
N GLY A 279 23.36 20.55 -3.09
CA GLY A 279 24.24 21.19 -2.13
C GLY A 279 24.49 20.41 -0.85
N TYR A 280 25.54 20.82 -0.15
CA TYR A 280 25.93 20.30 1.16
C TYR A 280 25.58 21.32 2.24
N GLY A 281 25.17 20.82 3.40
CA GLY A 281 24.93 21.62 4.59
C GLY A 281 25.81 21.13 5.75
N PHE A 282 26.10 22.01 6.69
CA PHE A 282 26.86 21.67 7.88
C PHE A 282 26.16 20.57 8.70
N ALA A 283 26.91 19.53 9.09
CA ALA A 283 26.41 18.34 9.77
C ALA A 283 26.13 18.57 11.27
N ARG A 284 25.27 19.54 11.58
CA ARG A 284 24.99 20.01 12.96
C ARG A 284 24.68 18.90 13.98
N TYR A 285 23.94 17.87 13.57
CA TYR A 285 23.54 16.78 14.46
C TYR A 285 24.68 15.79 14.69
N TYR A 286 25.48 15.53 13.66
CA TYR A 286 26.69 14.72 13.77
C TYR A 286 27.69 15.40 14.71
N VAL A 287 27.98 16.69 14.48
CA VAL A 287 28.93 17.46 15.30
C VAL A 287 28.43 17.57 16.74
N GLY A 288 27.16 17.93 16.97
CA GLY A 288 26.60 17.99 18.32
C GLY A 288 26.62 16.64 19.04
N GLY A 289 26.32 15.54 18.34
CA GLY A 289 26.41 14.19 18.90
C GLY A 289 27.84 13.73 19.20
N LEU A 290 28.82 14.16 18.39
CA LEU A 290 30.23 13.83 18.55
C LEU A 290 30.88 14.60 19.71
N THR A 291 30.58 15.89 19.84
CA THR A 291 31.19 16.78 20.84
C THR A 291 30.40 16.88 22.13
N GLY A 292 29.15 16.40 22.15
CA GLY A 292 28.23 16.61 23.26
C GLY A 292 27.79 18.07 23.41
N ALA A 293 27.87 18.86 22.33
CA ALA A 293 27.38 20.24 22.33
C ALA A 293 25.88 20.30 22.00
N SER A 294 25.18 21.23 22.64
CA SER A 294 23.76 21.43 22.36
C SER A 294 23.53 22.05 20.97
N ARG A 295 22.32 21.90 20.44
CA ARG A 295 21.91 22.54 19.17
C ARG A 295 22.13 24.05 19.17
N HIS A 296 21.93 24.69 20.32
CA HIS A 296 22.09 26.12 20.47
C HIS A 296 23.56 26.53 20.37
N GLN A 297 24.46 25.80 21.04
CA GLN A 297 25.91 26.03 21.00
C GLN A 297 26.46 25.87 19.58
N VAL A 298 26.06 24.79 18.89
CA VAL A 298 26.44 24.56 17.49
C VAL A 298 25.92 25.66 16.57
N ALA A 299 24.67 26.12 16.76
CA ALA A 299 24.10 27.21 15.96
C ALA A 299 24.81 28.54 16.18
N LEU A 300 25.13 28.88 17.44
CA LEU A 300 25.88 30.09 17.78
C LEU A 300 27.29 30.06 17.18
N TYR A 301 27.99 28.93 17.26
CA TYR A 301 29.31 28.77 16.65
C TYR A 301 29.25 28.98 15.13
N VAL A 302 28.33 28.31 14.44
CA VAL A 302 28.14 28.45 12.99
C VAL A 302 27.85 29.89 12.59
N ALA A 303 27.00 30.61 13.34
CA ALA A 303 26.68 32.01 13.09
C ALA A 303 27.89 32.94 13.32
N ARG A 304 28.61 32.75 14.43
CA ARG A 304 29.79 33.56 14.80
C ARG A 304 30.90 33.46 13.77
N HIS A 305 31.12 32.26 13.22
CA HIS A 305 32.20 31.99 12.27
C HIS A 305 31.74 32.05 10.81
N GLY A 306 30.48 32.40 10.53
CA GLY A 306 29.97 32.55 9.15
C GLY A 306 29.95 31.24 8.33
N LEU A 307 29.79 30.09 8.99
CA LEU A 307 30.04 28.77 8.37
C LEU A 307 28.89 28.24 7.51
N VAL A 308 27.79 28.99 7.38
CA VAL A 308 26.58 28.59 6.64
C VAL A 308 26.86 28.34 5.14
N ALA A 309 27.78 29.10 4.55
CA ALA A 309 28.21 28.96 3.15
C ALA A 309 29.51 28.14 2.99
N ALA A 310 30.18 27.78 4.10
CA ALA A 310 31.50 27.15 4.11
C ALA A 310 31.46 25.61 4.20
N ALA A 311 30.27 24.99 4.10
CA ALA A 311 30.12 23.54 4.13
C ALA A 311 30.71 22.91 2.86
N ALA A 312 32.03 22.72 2.86
CA ALA A 312 32.74 21.89 1.89
C ALA A 312 32.59 20.41 2.26
N GLN A 313 32.76 19.53 1.29
CA GLN A 313 32.59 18.08 1.47
C GLN A 313 33.67 17.52 2.42
N ARG A 314 33.35 17.37 3.71
CA ARG A 314 34.08 16.51 4.64
C ARG A 314 33.18 15.34 5.06
N PRO A 315 33.65 14.09 4.94
CA PRO A 315 32.94 12.92 5.46
C PRO A 315 32.70 13.01 6.97
N CYS A 316 31.61 12.38 7.41
CA CYS A 316 31.16 12.23 8.78
C CYS A 316 31.17 10.74 9.13
N PRO A 317 32.36 10.10 9.30
CA PRO A 317 32.43 8.67 9.56
C PRO A 317 31.81 8.32 10.92
N LEU A 318 31.10 7.21 10.95
CA LEU A 318 30.52 6.58 12.13
C LEU A 318 31.55 5.66 12.80
N PRO A 319 31.47 5.46 14.12
CA PRO A 319 32.39 4.58 14.85
C PRO A 319 32.07 3.08 14.66
N THR A 320 31.06 2.76 13.84
CA THR A 320 30.59 1.40 13.62
C THR A 320 31.68 0.54 12.97
N PRO A 321 32.04 -0.62 13.55
CA PRO A 321 32.99 -1.53 12.94
C PRO A 321 32.40 -2.15 11.67
N ILE A 322 33.22 -2.25 10.62
CA ILE A 322 32.86 -2.90 9.36
C ILE A 322 33.27 -4.38 9.43
N THR A 323 32.27 -5.26 9.43
CA THR A 323 32.47 -6.71 9.50
C THR A 323 32.19 -7.40 8.17
N GLY A 324 31.31 -6.83 7.35
CA GLY A 324 30.90 -7.36 6.06
C GLY A 324 32.03 -7.38 5.04
N ARG A 325 32.03 -8.37 4.15
CA ARG A 325 33.10 -8.56 3.15
C ARG A 325 32.56 -8.83 1.76
N ILE A 326 33.21 -8.23 0.76
CA ILE A 326 32.98 -8.49 -0.65
C ILE A 326 34.30 -9.02 -1.24
N ALA A 327 34.26 -10.25 -1.76
CA ALA A 327 35.46 -10.92 -2.30
C ALA A 327 36.65 -10.91 -1.32
N GLY A 328 36.37 -11.19 -0.04
CA GLY A 328 37.37 -11.26 1.04
C GLY A 328 37.84 -9.90 1.60
N ARG A 329 37.47 -8.78 0.98
CA ARG A 329 37.82 -7.43 1.44
C ARG A 329 36.65 -6.77 2.19
N PRO A 330 36.91 -5.95 3.22
CA PRO A 330 35.85 -5.12 3.81
C PRO A 330 35.12 -4.35 2.73
N TRP A 331 33.79 -4.35 2.77
CA TRP A 331 32.98 -3.68 1.74
C TRP A 331 33.10 -2.15 1.79
N ARG A 332 33.48 -1.62 2.96
CA ARG A 332 33.76 -0.21 3.22
C ARG A 332 34.88 -0.05 4.24
N GLU A 333 35.49 1.13 4.26
CA GLU A 333 36.41 1.54 5.31
C GLU A 333 35.66 2.04 6.55
N ALA A 334 34.61 2.84 6.35
CA ALA A 334 33.69 3.30 7.38
C ALA A 334 32.32 3.64 6.76
N LEU A 335 31.27 3.63 7.57
CA LEU A 335 29.97 4.17 7.20
C LEU A 335 29.89 5.67 7.47
N ASP A 336 29.25 6.41 6.58
CA ASP A 336 29.00 7.85 6.76
C ASP A 336 27.63 8.12 7.40
N PHE A 337 27.59 9.11 8.30
CA PHE A 337 26.36 9.56 8.95
C PHE A 337 25.27 9.97 7.93
N GLY A 338 25.66 10.59 6.81
CA GLY A 338 24.73 11.06 5.78
C GLY A 338 24.23 9.96 4.84
N GLU A 339 24.96 8.87 4.66
CA GLU A 339 24.60 7.82 3.69
C GLU A 339 23.72 6.71 4.29
N THR A 340 23.77 6.55 5.61
CA THR A 340 23.11 5.46 6.34
C THR A 340 21.59 5.36 6.09
N PRO A 341 20.80 6.46 6.02
CA PRO A 341 19.39 6.36 5.64
C PRO A 341 19.16 5.81 4.22
N GLY A 342 20.11 6.03 3.30
CA GLY A 342 20.08 5.46 1.95
C GLY A 342 20.38 3.96 1.97
N LEU A 343 21.37 3.54 2.76
CA LEU A 343 21.73 2.12 2.91
C LEU A 343 20.59 1.30 3.52
N ILE A 344 19.87 1.83 4.52
CA ILE A 344 18.69 1.17 5.08
C ILE A 344 17.60 0.97 4.02
N ARG A 345 17.36 1.97 3.15
CA ARG A 345 16.41 1.82 2.04
C ARG A 345 16.85 0.70 1.09
N LEU A 346 18.13 0.66 0.74
CA LEU A 346 18.67 -0.40 -0.11
C LEU A 346 18.56 -1.78 0.54
N LEU A 347 18.79 -1.89 1.86
CA LEU A 347 18.61 -3.14 2.60
C LEU A 347 17.15 -3.61 2.60
N VAL A 348 16.20 -2.70 2.86
CA VAL A 348 14.76 -3.01 2.78
C VAL A 348 14.38 -3.43 1.36
N THR A 349 14.89 -2.75 0.34
CA THR A 349 14.68 -3.13 -1.06
C THR A 349 15.28 -4.51 -1.37
N ALA A 350 16.46 -4.83 -0.85
CA ALA A 350 17.09 -6.13 -1.02
C ALA A 350 16.24 -7.25 -0.37
N CYS A 351 15.79 -7.06 0.87
CA CYS A 351 14.87 -8.00 1.53
C CYS A 351 13.59 -8.19 0.69
N PHE A 352 13.02 -7.10 0.18
CA PHE A 352 11.84 -7.17 -0.67
C PHE A 352 12.08 -7.98 -1.95
N ILE A 353 13.19 -7.73 -2.65
CA ILE A 353 13.56 -8.49 -3.86
C ILE A 353 13.70 -9.97 -3.55
N VAL A 354 14.38 -10.33 -2.46
CA VAL A 354 14.58 -11.73 -2.05
C VAL A 354 13.24 -12.39 -1.74
N ILE A 355 12.37 -11.74 -0.96
CA ILE A 355 11.06 -12.27 -0.61
C ILE A 355 10.21 -12.44 -1.86
N ALA A 356 10.02 -11.37 -2.65
CA ALA A 356 9.19 -11.39 -3.86
C ALA A 356 9.66 -12.46 -4.86
N TYR A 357 10.99 -12.63 -5.01
CA TYR A 357 11.55 -13.66 -5.88
C TYR A 357 11.28 -15.07 -5.37
N LEU A 358 11.47 -15.33 -4.07
CA LEU A 358 11.30 -16.67 -3.48
C LEU A 358 9.83 -17.09 -3.36
N THR A 359 8.93 -16.13 -3.17
CA THR A 359 7.49 -16.42 -3.01
C THR A 359 6.71 -16.35 -4.31
N GLY A 360 7.32 -15.86 -5.40
CA GLY A 360 6.61 -15.56 -6.64
C GLY A 360 5.56 -14.46 -6.51
N MET A 361 5.62 -13.65 -5.44
CA MET A 361 4.61 -12.62 -5.12
C MET A 361 4.88 -11.31 -5.87
N GLN A 362 3.84 -10.69 -6.44
CA GLN A 362 3.95 -9.37 -7.06
C GLN A 362 3.87 -8.22 -6.04
N PRO A 363 4.59 -7.08 -6.25
CA PRO A 363 4.54 -5.91 -5.37
C PRO A 363 3.15 -5.29 -5.17
N GLY A 364 2.23 -5.52 -6.11
CA GLY A 364 0.88 -4.94 -6.11
C GLY A 364 -0.10 -5.62 -5.16
N GLU A 365 0.22 -6.82 -4.66
CA GLU A 365 -0.78 -7.66 -4.01
C GLU A 365 -0.97 -7.35 -2.52
N ASN A 366 0.10 -6.92 -1.81
CA ASN A 366 0.06 -6.73 -0.36
C ASN A 366 0.67 -5.40 0.12
N GLY A 367 0.11 -4.27 -0.32
CA GLY A 367 0.39 -2.96 0.30
C GLY A 367 0.18 -2.93 1.83
N ALA A 368 -0.57 -3.89 2.38
CA ALA A 368 -0.82 -4.05 3.82
C ALA A 368 0.36 -4.73 4.57
N GLU A 369 1.08 -5.68 3.97
CA GLU A 369 2.24 -6.32 4.61
C GLU A 369 3.46 -5.40 4.62
N LEU A 370 3.60 -4.57 3.58
CA LEU A 370 4.60 -3.49 3.54
C LEU A 370 4.42 -2.47 4.67
N HIS A 371 3.17 -2.20 5.08
CA HIS A 371 2.89 -1.32 6.22
C HIS A 371 3.32 -1.97 7.54
N LEU A 372 3.09 -3.28 7.71
CA LEU A 372 3.50 -4.03 8.90
C LEU A 372 5.03 -4.10 9.04
N MET A 373 5.78 -4.32 7.95
CA MET A 373 7.25 -4.33 7.98
C MET A 373 7.86 -2.94 8.25
N GLN A 374 7.25 -1.86 7.74
CA GLN A 374 7.69 -0.49 8.02
C GLN A 374 7.41 -0.06 9.47
N HIS A 375 6.34 -0.57 10.10
CA HIS A 375 6.04 -0.29 11.51
C HIS A 375 6.84 -1.15 12.49
N SER A 376 7.21 -2.39 12.14
CA SER A 376 8.11 -3.21 12.98
C SER A 376 9.54 -2.66 13.05
N ALA A 377 10.00 -1.90 12.04
CA ALA A 377 11.26 -1.16 12.10
C ALA A 377 11.20 0.14 12.94
N GLY A 378 10.00 0.50 13.43
CA GLY A 378 9.73 1.65 14.28
C GLY A 378 9.45 1.32 15.75
N SER A 379 9.43 0.03 16.12
CA SER A 379 9.23 -0.41 17.50
C SER A 379 10.26 -1.47 17.87
N LYS A 380 11.47 -0.99 18.15
CA LYS A 380 12.31 -1.36 19.30
C LYS A 380 13.43 -0.34 19.43
#